data_AF-A0A1Z4IEA5-F1
#
_entry.id   AF-A0A1Z4IEA5-F1
#
_cell.length_a   1.000
_cell.length_b   1.000
_cell.length_c   1.000
_cell.angle_alpha   90.00
_cell.angle_beta   90.00
_cell.angle_gamma   90.00
#
_symmetry.space_group_name_H-M   'P 1'
#
loop_
_entity.id
_entity.type
_entity.pdbx_description
1 polymer ?
#
loop_
_entity_poly.entity_id
_entity_poly.type
_entity_poly.pdbx_seq_one_letter_code
_entity_poly.pdbx_strand_id
1 'polypeptide(L)'
;MLQVGCALRASRLKPFSSEVDEKSVVEVDWADRWLVYQRLKELEIPCWCEANQPLQVEVVNPTTVVQLWSVMKQFTSSRQDLICSLEICWQSRYPYS
;
A
#
# COMPACT_ATOMS: atom_id res chain seq x y z
N MET A 1 13.56 29.38 -1.20
CA MET A 1 13.78 28.07 -0.58
C MET A 1 12.73 27.15 -1.20
N LEU A 2 13.15 26.19 -2.04
CA LEU A 2 12.29 25.52 -3.01
C LEU A 2 11.07 24.87 -2.35
N GLN A 3 9.87 25.29 -2.76
CA GLN A 3 8.68 24.43 -2.69
C GLN A 3 8.96 23.24 -3.61
N VAL A 4 9.41 22.13 -3.03
CA VAL A 4 9.30 20.83 -3.68
C VAL A 4 7.80 20.50 -3.63
N GLY A 5 7.07 20.98 -4.64
CA GLY A 5 5.65 20.72 -4.75
C GLY A 5 5.43 19.23 -4.94
N CYS A 6 5.03 18.53 -3.87
CA CYS A 6 4.56 17.15 -3.94
C CYS A 6 3.31 17.13 -4.84
N ALA A 7 3.48 16.81 -6.13
CA ALA A 7 2.37 16.60 -7.03
C ALA A 7 1.73 15.25 -6.71
N LEU A 8 0.72 15.26 -5.84
CA LEU A 8 -0.07 14.08 -5.52
C LEU A 8 -0.79 13.58 -6.77
N ARG A 9 -0.37 12.43 -7.31
CA ARG A 9 -1.27 11.60 -8.10
C ARG A 9 -2.28 10.98 -7.13
N ALA A 10 -3.46 11.59 -7.03
CA ALA A 10 -4.57 11.03 -6.29
C ALA A 10 -4.98 9.69 -6.94
N SER A 11 -4.52 8.59 -6.35
CA SER A 11 -5.03 7.26 -6.66
C SER A 11 -6.37 7.14 -5.93
N ARG A 12 -7.47 7.28 -6.67
CA ARG A 12 -8.83 7.26 -6.12
C ARG A 12 -9.11 5.84 -5.60
N LEU A 13 -8.96 5.63 -4.29
CA LEU A 13 -9.39 4.41 -3.62
C LEU A 13 -10.93 4.41 -3.59
N LYS A 14 -11.53 3.36 -4.15
CA LYS A 14 -12.98 3.16 -4.16
C LYS A 14 -13.42 2.81 -2.73
N PRO A 15 -14.50 3.42 -2.19
CA PRO A 15 -15.00 3.08 -0.86
C PRO A 15 -15.44 1.61 -0.83
N PHE A 16 -15.02 0.90 0.22
CA PHE A 16 -15.24 -0.54 0.39
C PHE A 16 -16.69 -0.76 0.82
N SER A 17 -17.45 -1.53 0.03
CA SER A 17 -18.77 -2.02 0.43
C SER A 17 -18.55 -3.25 1.30
N SER A 18 -19.14 -3.26 2.49
CA SER A 18 -19.02 -4.33 3.47
C SER A 18 -19.78 -5.57 3.04
N GLU A 19 -19.10 -6.51 2.40
CA GLU A 19 -19.41 -7.94 2.36
C GLU A 19 -18.29 -8.69 1.61
N VAL A 20 -18.08 -9.94 2.01
CA VAL A 20 -17.35 -11.02 1.31
C VAL A 20 -15.87 -11.25 1.68
N ASP A 21 -15.61 -12.52 2.02
CA ASP A 21 -14.35 -13.26 2.01
C ASP A 21 -13.67 -13.16 0.63
N GLU A 22 -13.21 -11.97 0.26
CA GLU A 22 -12.61 -11.69 -1.05
C GLU A 22 -11.10 -11.64 -0.94
N LYS A 23 -10.48 -12.73 -1.42
CA LYS A 23 -9.07 -12.70 -1.78
C LYS A 23 -8.89 -11.72 -2.94
N SER A 24 -8.22 -10.62 -2.66
CA SER A 24 -7.84 -9.62 -3.66
C SER A 24 -6.56 -10.05 -4.37
N VAL A 25 -6.56 -9.93 -5.70
CA VAL A 25 -5.36 -10.15 -6.52
C VAL A 25 -4.55 -8.86 -6.53
N VAL A 26 -3.27 -8.97 -6.18
CA VAL A 26 -2.32 -7.86 -6.16
C VAL A 26 -1.33 -8.04 -7.29
N GLU A 27 -1.44 -7.17 -8.29
CA GLU A 27 -0.48 -7.08 -9.38
C GLU A 27 0.79 -6.37 -8.88
N VAL A 28 1.90 -7.08 -8.95
CA VAL A 28 3.24 -6.61 -8.52
C VAL A 28 4.23 -7.03 -9.59
N ASP A 29 5.27 -6.22 -9.81
CA ASP A 29 6.43 -6.67 -10.58
C ASP A 29 6.97 -7.99 -10.03
N TRP A 30 7.33 -8.91 -10.92
CA TRP A 30 7.86 -10.22 -10.56
C TRP A 30 9.10 -10.14 -9.68
N ALA A 31 9.94 -9.11 -9.86
CA ALA A 31 11.14 -8.87 -9.06
C ALA A 31 10.80 -8.47 -7.62
N ASP A 32 9.71 -7.70 -7.43
CA ASP A 32 9.30 -7.18 -6.12
C ASP A 32 8.34 -8.12 -5.38
N ARG A 33 7.73 -9.08 -6.09
CA ARG A 33 6.69 -9.98 -5.55
C ARG A 33 7.12 -10.69 -4.25
N TRP A 34 8.37 -11.15 -4.16
CA TRP A 34 8.87 -11.80 -2.95
C TRP A 34 9.01 -10.83 -1.77
N LEU A 35 9.51 -9.62 -2.03
CA LEU A 35 9.69 -8.59 -1.00
C LEU A 35 8.33 -8.09 -0.48
N VAL A 36 7.36 -7.91 -1.38
CA VAL A 36 5.98 -7.57 -1.00
C VAL A 36 5.36 -8.67 -0.14
N TYR A 37 5.46 -9.93 -0.57
CA TYR A 37 4.96 -11.07 0.20
C TYR A 37 5.58 -11.10 1.61
N GLN A 38 6.91 -10.94 1.72
CA GLN A 38 7.60 -10.91 3.00
C GLN A 38 7.06 -9.79 3.91
N ARG A 39 6.90 -8.57 3.38
CA ARG A 39 6.37 -7.44 4.17
C ARG A 39 4.93 -7.66 4.62
N LEU A 40 4.07 -8.24 3.78
CA LEU A 40 2.71 -8.57 4.19
C LEU A 40 2.70 -9.63 5.31
N LYS A 41 3.58 -10.63 5.23
CA LYS A 41 3.75 -11.62 6.31
C LYS A 41 4.23 -11.00 7.62
N GLU A 42 5.17 -10.06 7.57
CA GLU A 42 5.65 -9.31 8.75
C GLU A 42 4.56 -8.45 9.39
N LEU A 43 3.59 -7.97 8.60
CA LEU A 43 2.42 -7.23 9.07
C LEU A 43 1.24 -8.14 9.48
N GLU A 44 1.46 -9.46 9.50
CA GLU A 44 0.44 -10.47 9.81
C GLU A 44 -0.80 -10.42 8.88
N ILE A 45 -0.61 -9.94 7.65
CA ILE A 45 -1.67 -9.89 6.64
C ILE A 45 -1.73 -11.25 5.93
N PRO A 46 -2.91 -11.92 5.90
CA PRO A 46 -3.05 -13.19 5.18
C PRO A 46 -2.82 -12.99 3.69
N CYS A 47 -1.84 -13.72 3.14
CA CYS A 47 -1.46 -13.65 1.74
C CYS A 47 -0.86 -14.97 1.26
N TRP A 48 -0.96 -15.20 -0.05
CA TRP A 48 -0.49 -16.41 -0.72
C TRP A 48 0.29 -16.04 -1.98
N CYS A 49 1.46 -16.67 -2.12
CA CYS A 49 2.32 -16.51 -3.28
C CYS A 49 2.61 -17.90 -3.86
N GLU A 50 1.96 -18.26 -4.95
CA GLU A 50 2.18 -19.51 -5.67
C GLU A 50 3.09 -19.29 -6.89
N ALA A 51 3.77 -20.35 -7.32
CA ALA A 51 4.60 -20.30 -8.52
C ALA A 51 3.73 -19.93 -9.74
N ASN A 52 4.19 -18.95 -10.52
CA ASN A 52 3.51 -18.44 -11.71
C ASN A 52 2.09 -17.86 -11.49
N GLN A 53 1.70 -17.59 -10.24
CA GLN A 53 0.45 -16.91 -9.91
C GLN A 53 0.72 -15.52 -9.31
N PRO A 54 -0.17 -14.54 -9.52
CA PRO A 54 -0.06 -13.26 -8.85
C PRO A 54 -0.23 -13.42 -7.34
N LEU A 55 0.24 -12.43 -6.59
CA LEU A 55 0.12 -12.41 -5.13
C LEU A 55 -1.36 -12.25 -4.76
N GLN A 56 -1.88 -13.14 -3.91
CA GLN A 56 -3.24 -13.03 -3.39
C GLN A 56 -3.18 -12.53 -1.95
N VAL A 57 -4.07 -11.60 -1.60
CA VAL A 57 -4.14 -11.00 -0.26
C VAL A 57 -5.58 -10.98 0.21
N GLU A 58 -5.82 -11.47 1.41
CA GLU A 58 -7.13 -11.39 2.05
C GLU A 58 -7.32 -10.01 2.68
N VAL A 59 -8.36 -9.30 2.27
CA VAL A 59 -8.67 -7.97 2.80
C VAL A 59 -9.83 -8.08 3.76
N VAL A 60 -9.50 -8.26 5.04
CA VAL A 60 -10.50 -8.51 6.09
C VAL A 60 -11.07 -7.23 6.71
N ASN A 61 -10.34 -6.10 6.62
CA ASN A 61 -10.76 -4.84 7.21
C ASN A 61 -10.13 -3.62 6.50
N PRO A 62 -10.63 -2.40 6.76
CA PRO A 62 -10.08 -1.18 6.15
C PRO A 62 -8.60 -0.93 6.48
N THR A 63 -8.11 -1.38 7.64
CA THR A 63 -6.70 -1.25 8.01
C THR A 63 -5.82 -2.09 7.09
N THR A 64 -6.23 -3.31 6.75
CA THR A 64 -5.53 -4.17 5.79
C THR A 64 -5.42 -3.50 4.42
N VAL A 65 -6.46 -2.79 3.97
CA VAL A 65 -6.41 -2.00 2.72
C VAL A 65 -5.33 -0.93 2.78
N VAL A 66 -5.29 -0.15 3.87
CA VAL A 66 -4.33 0.94 4.04
C VAL A 66 -2.90 0.41 4.16
N GLN A 67 -2.71 -0.69 4.89
CA GLN A 67 -1.41 -1.35 5.02
C GLN A 67 -0.94 -1.91 3.68
N LEU A 68 -1.79 -2.64 2.95
CA LEU A 68 -1.48 -3.15 1.63
C LEU A 68 -1.10 -2.03 0.67
N TRP A 69 -1.86 -0.94 0.64
CA TRP A 69 -1.53 0.23 -0.17
C TRP A 69 -0.18 0.85 0.22
N SER A 70 0.13 0.92 1.52
CA SER A 70 1.39 1.46 2.01
C SER A 70 2.58 0.59 1.59
N VAL A 71 2.44 -0.74 1.68
CA VAL A 71 3.44 -1.70 1.19
C VAL A 71 3.62 -1.54 -0.31
N MET A 72 2.55 -1.54 -1.09
CA MET A 72 2.62 -1.39 -2.55
C MET A 72 3.30 -0.08 -2.96
N LYS A 73 3.02 1.01 -2.25
CA LYS A 73 3.67 2.30 -2.48
C LYS A 73 5.18 2.23 -2.25
N GLN A 74 5.64 1.52 -1.21
CA GLN A 74 7.06 1.39 -0.87
C GLN A 74 7.92 0.86 -2.03
N PHE A 75 7.38 -0.04 -2.84
CA PHE A 75 8.08 -0.65 -3.96
C PHE A 75 7.86 0.07 -5.29
N THR A 76 6.70 0.70 -5.47
CA THR A 76 6.32 1.31 -6.76
C THR A 76 6.65 2.81 -6.88
N SER A 77 6.92 3.50 -5.76
CA SER A 77 7.10 4.95 -5.73
C SER A 77 8.55 5.37 -5.54
N SER A 78 8.89 6.57 -5.99
CA SER A 78 10.22 7.14 -5.72
C SER A 78 10.41 7.41 -4.23
N ARG A 79 11.67 7.52 -3.80
CA ARG A 79 11.99 7.87 -2.40
C ARG A 79 11.38 9.22 -2.00
N GLN A 80 11.37 10.19 -2.91
CA GLN A 80 10.78 11.50 -2.67
C GLN A 80 9.26 11.40 -2.47
N ASP A 81 8.56 10.59 -3.28
CA ASP A 81 7.12 10.39 -3.14
C ASP A 81 6.75 9.69 -1.83
N LEU A 82 7.61 8.77 -1.35
CA LEU A 82 7.46 8.13 -0.05
C LEU A 82 7.63 9.13 1.09
N ILE A 83 8.66 9.97 1.06
CA ILE A 83 8.88 11.03 2.05
C ILE A 83 7.67 11.98 2.08
N CYS A 84 7.26 12.50 0.92
CA CYS A 84 6.07 13.34 0.78
C CYS A 84 4.83 12.68 1.40
N SER A 85 4.62 11.39 1.12
CA SER A 85 3.47 10.66 1.65
C SER A 85 3.49 10.56 3.17
N LEU A 86 4.65 10.30 3.76
CA LEU A 86 4.81 10.22 5.21
C LEU A 86 4.61 11.59 5.87
N GLU A 87 5.14 12.66 5.28
CA GLU A 87 4.95 14.03 5.76
C GLU A 87 3.47 14.42 5.77
N ILE A 88 2.73 14.08 4.70
CA ILE A 88 1.28 14.34 4.62
C ILE A 88 0.53 13.56 5.69
N CYS A 89 0.83 12.26 5.87
CA CYS A 89 0.23 11.46 6.93
C CYS A 89 0.50 12.06 8.31
N TRP A 90 1.71 12.57 8.53
CA TRP A 90 2.10 13.21 9.78
C TRP A 90 1.31 14.51 10.02
N GLN A 91 1.26 15.41 9.05
CA GLN A 91 0.53 16.68 9.12
C GLN A 91 -0.99 16.48 9.28
N SER A 92 -1.57 15.46 8.62
CA SER A 92 -2.98 15.15 8.78
C SER A 92 -3.32 14.71 10.22
N ARG A 93 -2.37 14.10 10.93
CA ARG A 93 -2.53 13.70 12.33
C ARG A 93 -2.24 14.85 13.28
N TYR A 94 -1.28 15.71 12.93
CA TYR A 94 -0.81 16.83 13.74
C TYR A 94 -0.73 18.11 12.88
N PRO A 95 -1.86 18.79 12.63
CA PRO A 95 -1.88 19.94 11.72
C PRO A 95 -1.18 21.19 12.26
N TYR A 96 -0.67 21.15 13.49
CA TYR A 96 -0.07 22.29 14.20
C TYR A 96 1.38 22.06 14.64
N SER A 97 2.04 20.97 14.18
CA SER A 97 3.45 20.69 14.47
C SER A 97 4.39 21.41 13.52
#